data_AF-A0A559SM86-F1
#
_entry.id   AF-A0A559SM86-F1
#
_cell.length_a   1.000
_cell.length_b   1.000
_cell.length_c   1.000
_cell.angle_alpha   90.00
_cell.angle_beta   90.00
_cell.angle_gamma   90.00
#
_symmetry.space_group_name_H-M   'P 1'
#
loop_
_entity.id
_entity.type
_entity.pdbx_description
1 polymer ?
#
loop_
_entity_poly.entity_id
_entity_poly.type
_entity_poly.pdbx_seq_one_letter_code
_entity_poly.pdbx_strand_id
1 'polypeptide(L)' 'MQDFLTGIAFFLIIEGLVYALAPRFLVEMARLLPTVPERQLRIFGLGAVVLGVVLVWFVRR' A
#
# COMPACT_ATOMS: atom_id res chain seq x y z
N MET A 1 -8.81 13.94 13.76
CA MET A 1 -9.76 12.92 13.29
C MET A 1 -10.05 13.02 11.79
N GLN A 2 -10.24 14.24 11.25
CA GLN A 2 -10.46 14.44 9.81
C GLN A 2 -9.32 13.88 8.96
N ASP A 3 -8.06 14.16 9.27
CA ASP A 3 -6.92 13.65 8.49
C ASP A 3 -6.86 12.12 8.39
N PHE A 4 -7.29 11.42 9.45
CA PHE A 4 -7.32 9.96 9.47
C PHE A 4 -8.39 9.43 8.50
N LEU A 5 -9.58 10.03 8.53
CA LEU A 5 -10.65 9.72 7.59
C LEU A 5 -10.26 10.07 6.15
N THR A 6 -9.58 11.19 5.93
CA THR A 6 -9.03 11.56 4.62
C THR A 6 -8.00 10.53 4.15
N GLY A 7 -7.11 10.06 5.03
CA GLY A 7 -6.16 9.00 4.71
C GLY A 7 -6.83 7.69 4.28
N ILE A 8 -7.89 7.28 4.99
CA ILE A 8 -8.70 6.11 4.61
C ILE A 8 -9.39 6.33 3.27
N ALA A 9 -9.97 7.50 3.03
CA ALA A 9 -10.63 7.82 1.77
C ALA A 9 -9.65 7.71 0.59
N PHE A 10 -8.44 8.26 0.72
CA PHE A 10 -7.40 8.13 -0.29
C PHE A 10 -6.93 6.68 -0.48
N PHE A 11 -6.78 5.92 0.59
CA PHE A 11 -6.45 4.50 0.50
C PHE A 11 -7.48 3.75 -0.36
N LEU A 12 -8.78 3.93 -0.09
CA LEU A 12 -9.85 3.30 -0.86
C LEU A 12 -9.91 3.75 -2.33
N ILE A 13 -9.67 5.04 -2.59
CA ILE A 13 -9.61 5.58 -3.95
C ILE A 13 -8.46 4.92 -4.73
N ILE A 14 -7.27 4.89 -4.15
CA ILE A 14 -6.08 4.32 -4.81
C ILE A 14 -6.29 2.82 -5.03
N GLU A 15 -6.71 2.08 -4.01
CA GLU A 15 -6.96 0.64 -4.12
C GLU A 15 -8.02 0.35 -5.18
N GLY A 16 -9.14 1.08 -5.15
CA GLY A 16 -10.24 0.99 -6.12
C GLY A 16 -9.81 1.28 -7.56
N LEU A 17 -8.93 2.26 -7.77
CA LEU A 17 -8.39 2.57 -9.10
C LEU A 17 -7.57 1.42 -9.66
N VAL A 18 -6.77 0.74 -8.82
CA VAL A 18 -5.99 -0.41 -9.29
C VAL A 18 -6.93 -1.56 -9.69
N TYR A 19 -7.99 -1.82 -8.94
CA TYR A 19 -9.01 -2.81 -9.32
C TYR A 19 -9.73 -2.44 -10.62
N ALA A 20 -10.09 -1.17 -10.82
CA ALA A 20 -10.84 -0.72 -11.98
C ALA A 20 -9.99 -0.65 -13.26
N LEU A 21 -8.76 -0.13 -13.17
CA LEU A 21 -7.90 0.15 -14.32
C LEU A 21 -6.98 -1.02 -14.69
N ALA A 22 -6.54 -1.80 -13.69
CA ALA A 22 -5.55 -2.86 -13.88
C ALA A 22 -5.90 -4.17 -13.15
N PRO A 23 -7.11 -4.73 -13.32
CA PRO A 23 -7.53 -5.94 -12.61
C PRO A 23 -6.64 -7.15 -12.93
N ARG A 24 -6.16 -7.27 -14.17
CA ARG A 24 -5.25 -8.36 -14.59
C ARG A 24 -3.93 -8.32 -13.83
N PHE A 25 -3.36 -7.12 -13.65
CA PHE A 25 -2.11 -6.93 -12.93
C PHE A 25 -2.24 -7.38 -11.47
N LEU A 26 -3.34 -7.01 -10.80
CA LEU A 26 -3.60 -7.44 -9.42
C LEU A 26 -3.69 -8.96 -9.28
N VAL A 27 -4.43 -9.62 -10.17
CA VAL A 27 -4.56 -11.08 -10.15
C VAL A 27 -3.21 -11.76 -10.37
N GLU A 28 -2.40 -11.23 -11.27
CA GLU A 28 -1.07 -11.78 -11.57
C GLU A 28 -0.11 -11.58 -10.39
N MET A 29 -0.10 -10.40 -9.75
CA MET A 29 0.63 -10.18 -8.52
C MET A 29 0.19 -11.14 -7.41
N ALA A 30 -1.12 -11.36 -7.24
CA ALA A 30 -1.65 -12.27 -6.23
C ALA A 30 -1.18 -13.72 -6.44
N ARG A 31 -1.03 -14.16 -7.70
CA ARG A 31 -0.49 -15.49 -8.03
C ARG A 31 0.99 -15.63 -7.71
N LEU A 32 1.74 -14.53 -7.70
CA LEU A 32 3.17 -14.52 -7.35
C LEU A 32 3.39 -14.50 -5.83
N LEU A 33 2.44 -14.00 -5.03
CA LEU A 33 2.58 -13.91 -3.56
C LEU A 33 3.01 -15.23 -2.89
N PRO A 34 2.47 -16.42 -3.22
CA PRO A 34 2.89 -17.68 -2.60
C PRO A 34 4.35 -18.06 -2.88
N THR A 35 4.95 -17.51 -3.92
CA THR A 35 6.35 -17.77 -4.28
C THR A 35 7.33 -16.87 -3.54
N VAL A 36 6.84 -15.82 -2.87
CA VAL A 36 7.68 -14.87 -2.13
C VAL A 36 7.87 -15.37 -0.70
N PRO A 37 9.12 -15.50 -0.21
CA PRO A 37 9.37 -15.88 1.18
C PRO A 37 8.76 -14.88 2.17
N GLU A 38 8.11 -15.37 3.23
CA GLU A 38 7.47 -14.51 4.24
C GLU A 38 8.41 -13.46 4.84
N ARG A 39 9.69 -13.81 5.05
CA ARG A 39 10.70 -12.88 5.57
C ARG A 39 10.85 -11.66 4.66
N GLN A 40 10.83 -11.86 3.34
CA GLN A 40 10.94 -10.77 2.37
C GLN A 40 9.69 -9.89 2.40
N LEU A 41 8.50 -10.50 2.47
CA LEU A 41 7.23 -9.76 2.64
C LEU A 41 7.23 -8.90 3.91
N ARG A 42 7.72 -9.44 5.03
CA ARG A 42 7.81 -8.71 6.30
C ARG A 42 8.78 -7.52 6.20
N ILE A 43 9.97 -7.72 5.63
CA ILE A 43 10.95 -6.64 5.47
C ILE A 43 10.41 -5.54 4.56
N PHE A 44 9.78 -5.92 3.44
CA PHE A 44 9.16 -4.97 2.52
C PHE A 44 8.04 -4.17 3.20
N GLY A 45 7.15 -4.87 3.93
CA GLY A 45 6.07 -4.24 4.68
C GLY A 45 6.57 -3.26 5.73
N LEU A 46 7.58 -3.65 6.52
CA LEU A 46 8.21 -2.76 7.50
C LEU A 46 8.86 -1.54 6.83
N GLY A 47 9.55 -1.74 5.71
CA GLY A 47 10.14 -0.65 4.92
C GLY A 47 9.09 0.33 4.41
N ALA A 48 7.97 -0.16 3.89
CA ALA A 48 6.85 0.65 3.43
C ALA A 48 6.22 1.47 4.56
N VAL A 49 6.05 0.87 5.76
CA VAL A 49 5.54 1.58 6.95
C VAL A 49 6.49 2.70 7.36
N VAL A 50 7.79 2.42 7.48
CA VAL A 50 8.80 3.42 7.85
C VAL A 50 8.82 4.57 6.84
N LEU A 51 8.81 4.26 5.55
CA LEU A 51 8.78 5.27 4.50
C LEU A 51 7.50 6.12 4.57
N GLY A 52 6.34 5.50 4.77
CA GLY A 52 5.06 6.20 4.93
C GLY A 52 5.07 7.19 6.10
N VAL A 53 5.60 6.77 7.26
CA VAL A 53 5.74 7.65 8.44
C VAL A 53 6.68 8.82 8.14
N VAL A 54 7.82 8.58 7.50
CA VAL A 54 8.78 9.62 7.13
C VAL A 54 8.15 10.62 6.15
N LEU A 55 7.43 10.15 5.13
CA LEU A 55 6.75 11.02 4.17
C LEU A 55 5.68 11.89 4.84
N VAL A 56 4.85 11.32 5.72
CA VAL A 56 3.85 12.09 6.48
C VAL A 56 4.52 13.14 7.37
N TRP A 57 5.65 12.79 7.99
CA TRP A 57 6.42 13.74 8.80
C TRP A 57 6.94 14.92 7.96
N PHE A 58 7.48 14.66 6.76
CA PHE A 58 7.93 15.72 5.86
C PHE A 58 6.80 16.60 5.32
N VAL A 59 5.64 16.02 4.99
CA VAL A 59 4.50 16.78 4.47
C VAL A 59 3.82 17.63 5.55
N ARG A 60 3.86 17.19 6.81
CA ARG A 60 3.27 17.90 7.94
C ARG A 60 4.22 18.88 8.64
N ARG A 61 5.51 18.87 8.29
CA ARG A 61 6.53 19.78 8.83
C ARG A 61 6.53 21.08 8.04
#